data_AF-F0YBE8-F1
#
_entry.id   AF-F0YBE8-F1
#
_cell.length_a   1.000
_cell.length_b   1.000
_cell.length_c   1.000
_cell.angle_alpha   90.00
_cell.angle_beta   90.00
_cell.angle_gamma   90.00
#
_symmetry.space_group_name_H-M   'P 1'
#
loop_
_entity.id
_entity.type
_entity.pdbx_description
1 polymer ?
#
loop_
_entity_poly.entity_id
_entity_poly.type
_entity_poly.pdbx_seq_one_letter_code
_entity_poly.pdbx_strand_id
1 'polypeptide(L)'
;MGRRQRNEERTKRFQEHRVTRGVDVATLDMQVKDNQRKKDDDADLDKQYADMAAKVSLIVEERRLADEEERLGELRRLKEDWDEHAALPKNNSVKIAAPIDMDTAGLASAQRLLGEDRDAGKRKSRQAAQMRSWTLEQMELKKQGQRVLDDEDERFAAWEKHVLAQRTKIEREQRVEAKMAEQDLRAYRGVQAAERRGKEADQRANEAKMDADEIERNLADPVLAESRSLLGDGRVRTDHFRGFTKGQIKRVYKENEAIQKYRDDAALARKADDAAYDDDVANVQTLVTAADYQVQEAKRHELMMLKEDLEKQRFVERQRKVDEREEAFGSIGEGVLSGFGSSYR
;
A
#
# COMPACT_ATOMS: atom_id res chain seq x y z
N MET A 1 43.68 -192.84 40.25
CA MET A 1 44.53 -193.67 39.37
C MET A 1 44.54 -193.23 37.90
N GLY A 2 43.40 -192.93 37.24
CA GLY A 2 43.34 -192.62 35.79
C GLY A 2 43.90 -191.28 35.28
N ARG A 3 44.60 -190.50 36.11
CA ARG A 3 45.31 -189.28 35.66
C ARG A 3 46.77 -189.56 35.28
N ARG A 4 47.41 -190.54 35.92
CA ARG A 4 48.79 -190.91 35.58
C ARG A 4 48.87 -191.60 34.22
N GLN A 5 48.00 -192.57 33.95
CA GLN A 5 47.96 -193.26 32.63
C GLN A 5 47.67 -192.33 31.45
N ARG A 6 46.74 -191.37 31.59
CA ARG A 6 46.49 -190.38 30.52
C ARG A 6 47.66 -189.42 30.33
N ASN A 7 48.40 -189.11 31.39
CA ASN A 7 49.64 -188.32 31.25
C ASN A 7 50.77 -189.14 30.64
N GLU A 8 50.83 -190.44 30.90
CA GLU A 8 51.81 -191.35 30.27
C GLU A 8 51.52 -191.57 28.79
N GLU A 9 50.26 -191.73 28.39
CA GLU A 9 49.89 -191.79 26.96
C GLU A 9 50.12 -190.45 26.26
N ARG A 10 49.96 -189.33 26.97
CA ARG A 10 50.30 -188.02 26.44
C ARG A 10 51.80 -187.83 26.30
N THR A 11 52.60 -188.21 27.29
CA THR A 11 54.07 -188.15 27.16
C THR A 11 54.58 -189.12 26.11
N LYS A 12 53.98 -190.30 25.95
CA LYS A 12 54.30 -191.20 24.84
C LYS A 12 54.02 -190.56 23.48
N ARG A 13 52.87 -189.90 23.31
CA ARG A 13 52.56 -189.16 22.06
C ARG A 13 53.52 -188.00 21.79
N PHE A 14 54.11 -187.40 22.83
CA PHE A 14 55.10 -186.32 22.68
C PHE A 14 56.54 -186.84 22.49
N GLN A 15 56.88 -188.01 23.05
CA GLN A 15 58.23 -188.59 22.96
C GLN A 15 58.43 -189.41 21.68
N GLU A 16 57.38 -189.97 21.10
CA GLU A 16 57.48 -190.62 19.79
C GLU A 16 57.51 -189.57 18.69
N HIS A 17 58.73 -189.12 18.36
CA HIS A 17 59.05 -188.26 17.21
C HIS A 17 58.53 -188.79 15.85
N ARG A 18 58.07 -190.04 15.83
CA ARG A 18 57.56 -190.74 14.65
C ARG A 18 56.05 -190.62 14.43
N VAL A 19 55.30 -189.98 15.32
CA VAL A 19 53.90 -189.61 15.04
C VAL A 19 53.87 -188.26 14.32
N THR A 20 54.73 -188.10 13.32
CA THR A 20 54.94 -186.83 12.61
C THR A 20 53.82 -186.53 11.60
N ARG A 21 53.07 -187.55 11.16
CA ARG A 21 51.82 -187.42 10.38
C ARG A 21 50.94 -188.66 10.54
N GLY A 22 50.36 -188.86 11.73
CA GLY A 22 49.33 -189.88 11.93
C GLY A 22 47.99 -189.34 11.45
N VAL A 23 47.66 -189.58 10.18
CA VAL A 23 46.41 -189.15 9.57
C VAL A 23 45.47 -190.34 9.49
N ASP A 24 44.30 -190.21 10.11
CA ASP A 24 43.26 -191.22 10.08
C ASP A 24 42.45 -191.12 8.78
N VAL A 25 42.74 -192.01 7.84
CA VAL A 25 42.19 -191.99 6.47
C VAL A 25 40.68 -192.23 6.47
N ALA A 26 40.15 -193.02 7.41
CA ALA A 26 38.72 -193.34 7.47
C ALA A 26 37.88 -192.12 7.89
N THR A 27 38.39 -191.31 8.82
CA THR A 27 37.75 -190.04 9.19
C THR A 27 37.89 -188.99 8.09
N LEU A 28 38.98 -188.99 7.33
CA LEU A 28 39.13 -188.12 6.16
C LEU A 28 38.16 -188.48 5.03
N ASP A 29 37.96 -189.75 4.71
CA ASP A 29 36.98 -190.16 3.69
C ASP A 29 35.55 -189.80 4.10
N MET A 30 35.22 -189.90 5.40
CA MET A 30 33.96 -189.38 5.94
C MET A 30 33.85 -187.86 5.80
N GLN A 31 34.92 -187.12 6.09
CA GLN A 31 34.95 -185.65 5.93
C GLN A 31 34.85 -185.22 4.45
N VAL A 32 35.45 -185.97 3.54
CA VAL A 32 35.34 -185.71 2.09
C VAL A 32 33.91 -185.97 1.62
N LYS A 33 33.27 -187.06 2.06
CA LYS A 33 31.85 -187.32 1.76
C LYS A 33 30.92 -186.26 2.35
N ASP A 34 31.16 -185.83 3.58
CA ASP A 34 30.37 -184.76 4.23
C ASP A 34 30.56 -183.42 3.52
N ASN A 35 31.78 -183.09 3.10
CA ASN A 35 32.06 -181.90 2.29
C ASN A 35 31.44 -181.97 0.89
N GLN A 36 31.44 -183.15 0.27
CA GLN A 36 30.81 -183.33 -1.04
C GLN A 36 29.30 -183.14 -0.93
N ARG A 37 28.66 -183.71 0.10
CA ARG A 37 27.25 -183.50 0.39
C ARG A 37 26.94 -182.02 0.66
N LYS A 38 27.76 -181.33 1.44
CA LYS A 38 27.60 -179.87 1.67
C LYS A 38 27.69 -179.06 0.37
N LYS A 39 28.62 -179.42 -0.53
CA LYS A 39 28.71 -178.77 -1.85
C LYS A 39 27.47 -179.00 -2.70
N ASP A 40 26.90 -180.20 -2.66
CA ASP A 40 25.67 -180.51 -3.40
C ASP A 40 24.47 -179.76 -2.79
N ASP A 41 24.37 -179.70 -1.46
CA ASP A 41 23.35 -178.93 -0.73
C ASP A 41 23.46 -177.42 -1.04
N ASP A 42 24.69 -176.87 -1.07
CA ASP A 42 24.96 -175.47 -1.43
C ASP A 42 24.60 -175.19 -2.91
N ALA A 43 24.90 -176.12 -3.82
CA ALA A 43 24.56 -175.97 -5.24
C ALA A 43 23.05 -175.99 -5.49
N ASP A 44 22.29 -176.76 -4.70
CA ASP A 44 20.82 -176.78 -4.78
C ASP A 44 20.18 -175.55 -4.12
N LEU A 45 20.78 -175.02 -3.05
CA LEU A 45 20.41 -173.70 -2.50
C LEU A 45 20.64 -172.59 -3.53
N ASP A 46 21.79 -172.57 -4.21
CA ASP A 46 22.10 -171.57 -5.24
C ASP A 46 21.10 -171.62 -6.41
N LYS A 47 20.68 -172.81 -6.84
CA LYS A 47 19.60 -172.95 -7.85
C LYS A 47 18.28 -172.37 -7.34
N GLN A 48 17.90 -172.66 -6.09
CA GLN A 48 16.67 -172.10 -5.51
C GLN A 48 16.74 -170.56 -5.40
N TYR A 49 17.89 -170.01 -5.06
CA TYR A 49 18.12 -168.57 -5.05
C TYR A 49 18.04 -167.95 -6.45
N ALA A 50 18.62 -168.60 -7.47
CA ALA A 50 18.53 -168.15 -8.85
C ALA A 50 17.08 -168.14 -9.36
N ASP A 51 16.30 -169.18 -9.06
CA ASP A 51 14.88 -169.26 -9.41
C ASP A 51 14.04 -168.20 -8.68
N MET A 52 14.32 -167.92 -7.40
CA MET A 52 13.69 -166.82 -6.69
C MET A 52 14.08 -165.46 -7.26
N ALA A 53 15.36 -165.24 -7.59
CA ALA A 53 15.82 -163.99 -8.17
C ALA A 53 15.16 -163.70 -9.52
N ALA A 54 14.99 -164.72 -10.37
CA ALA A 54 14.28 -164.60 -11.64
C ALA A 54 12.80 -164.21 -11.43
N LYS A 55 12.11 -164.84 -10.46
CA LYS A 55 10.72 -164.48 -10.10
C LYS A 55 10.61 -163.06 -9.56
N VAL A 56 11.53 -162.64 -8.69
CA VAL A 56 11.56 -161.28 -8.15
C VAL A 56 11.80 -160.25 -9.26
N SER A 57 12.71 -160.54 -10.20
CA SER A 57 12.97 -159.66 -11.34
C SER A 57 11.72 -159.46 -12.21
N LEU A 58 10.94 -160.52 -12.45
CA LEU A 58 9.70 -160.43 -13.22
C LEU A 58 8.67 -159.52 -12.53
N ILE A 59 8.48 -159.69 -11.22
CA ILE A 59 7.53 -158.88 -10.42
C ILE A 59 7.93 -157.40 -10.41
N VAL A 60 9.23 -157.10 -10.36
CA VAL A 60 9.73 -155.71 -10.38
C VAL A 60 9.46 -155.06 -11.73
N GLU A 61 9.68 -155.77 -12.85
CA GLU A 61 9.38 -155.25 -14.18
C GLU A 61 7.87 -155.07 -14.40
N GLU A 62 7.04 -156.00 -13.93
CA GLU A 62 5.57 -155.85 -13.98
C GLU A 62 5.09 -154.62 -13.20
N ARG A 63 5.65 -154.38 -12.00
CA ARG A 63 5.35 -153.16 -11.22
C ARG A 63 5.82 -151.89 -11.93
N ARG A 64 7.01 -151.91 -12.52
CA ARG A 64 7.56 -150.76 -13.23
C ARG A 64 6.68 -150.36 -14.41
N LEU A 65 6.20 -151.34 -15.18
CA LEU A 65 5.28 -151.10 -16.29
C LEU A 65 3.94 -150.54 -15.80
N ALA A 66 3.39 -151.05 -14.69
CA ALA A 66 2.17 -150.51 -14.09
C ALA A 66 2.33 -149.05 -13.62
N ASP A 67 3.45 -148.72 -12.97
CA ASP A 67 3.75 -147.36 -12.52
C ASP A 67 3.94 -146.38 -13.71
N GLU A 68 4.54 -146.85 -14.81
CA GLU A 68 4.68 -146.05 -16.04
C GLU A 68 3.32 -145.80 -16.72
N GLU A 69 2.43 -146.79 -16.73
CA GLU A 69 1.05 -146.62 -17.22
C GLU A 69 0.24 -145.64 -16.37
N GLU A 70 0.36 -145.72 -15.04
CA GLU A 70 -0.33 -144.79 -14.12
C GLU A 70 0.14 -143.35 -14.33
N ARG A 71 1.46 -143.13 -14.43
CA ARG A 71 2.02 -141.80 -14.75
C ARG A 71 1.55 -141.25 -16.09
N LEU A 72 1.47 -142.11 -17.12
CA LEU A 72 0.95 -141.69 -18.42
C LEU A 72 -0.54 -141.34 -18.34
N GLY A 73 -1.32 -142.03 -17.50
CA GLY A 73 -2.70 -141.71 -17.20
C GLY A 73 -2.85 -140.35 -16.52
N GLU A 74 -2.05 -140.07 -15.50
CA GLU A 74 -2.04 -138.78 -14.79
C GLU A 74 -1.65 -137.63 -15.72
N LEU A 75 -0.63 -137.82 -16.56
CA LEU A 75 -0.20 -136.84 -17.55
C LEU A 75 -1.31 -136.50 -18.57
N ARG A 76 -2.12 -137.49 -18.98
CA ARG A 76 -3.26 -137.23 -19.85
C ARG A 76 -4.34 -136.42 -19.16
N ARG A 77 -4.68 -136.75 -17.90
CA ARG A 77 -5.66 -135.97 -17.12
C ARG A 77 -5.23 -134.53 -16.92
N LEU A 78 -3.96 -134.31 -16.57
CA LEU A 78 -3.42 -132.96 -16.40
C LEU A 78 -3.47 -132.16 -17.71
N LYS A 79 -3.27 -132.83 -18.85
CA LYS A 79 -3.39 -132.21 -20.18
C LYS A 79 -4.84 -131.86 -20.51
N GLU A 80 -5.79 -132.73 -20.19
CA GLU A 80 -7.23 -132.46 -20.34
C GLU A 80 -7.65 -131.25 -19.49
N ASP A 81 -7.27 -131.18 -18.21
CA ASP A 81 -7.53 -130.04 -17.33
C ASP A 81 -6.94 -128.74 -17.89
N TRP A 82 -5.73 -128.80 -18.44
CA TRP A 82 -5.08 -127.65 -19.05
C TRP A 82 -5.83 -127.14 -20.28
N ASP A 83 -6.27 -128.05 -21.14
CA ASP A 83 -7.02 -127.72 -22.35
C ASP A 83 -8.41 -127.14 -21.99
N GLU A 84 -9.06 -127.64 -20.93
CA GLU A 84 -10.30 -127.08 -20.37
C GLU A 84 -10.10 -125.65 -19.86
N HIS A 85 -9.03 -125.40 -19.10
CA HIS A 85 -8.72 -124.06 -18.60
C HIS A 85 -8.32 -123.08 -19.72
N ALA A 86 -7.68 -123.57 -20.78
CA ALA A 86 -7.34 -122.76 -21.96
C ALA A 86 -8.57 -122.38 -22.79
N ALA A 87 -9.63 -123.20 -22.76
CA ALA A 87 -10.89 -122.93 -23.44
C ALA A 87 -11.80 -121.93 -22.69
N LEU A 88 -11.53 -121.66 -21.40
CA LEU A 88 -12.26 -120.64 -20.66
C LEU A 88 -11.94 -119.23 -21.20
N PRO A 89 -12.94 -118.35 -21.38
CA PRO A 89 -12.71 -116.99 -21.83
C PRO A 89 -11.80 -116.25 -20.84
N LYS A 90 -10.79 -115.54 -21.36
CA LYS A 90 -9.76 -114.79 -20.58
C LYS A 90 -10.31 -113.80 -19.54
N ASN A 91 -11.60 -113.49 -19.55
CA ASN A 91 -12.19 -112.50 -18.66
C ASN A 91 -13.62 -112.88 -18.24
N ASN A 92 -13.71 -113.73 -17.21
CA ASN A 92 -14.97 -114.05 -16.50
C ASN A 92 -15.32 -113.02 -15.40
N SER A 93 -14.74 -111.81 -15.44
CA SER A 93 -15.19 -110.74 -14.56
C SER A 93 -16.55 -110.23 -15.04
N VAL A 94 -17.50 -110.12 -14.11
CA VAL A 94 -18.79 -109.47 -14.37
C VAL A 94 -18.49 -108.05 -14.82
N LYS A 95 -18.76 -107.73 -16.08
CA LYS A 95 -18.70 -106.33 -16.56
C LYS A 95 -19.61 -105.52 -15.64
N ILE A 96 -19.04 -104.57 -14.89
CA ILE A 96 -19.80 -103.69 -13.99
C ILE A 96 -20.77 -102.89 -14.87
N ALA A 97 -21.99 -103.40 -15.02
CA ALA A 97 -22.98 -102.90 -15.97
C ALA A 97 -23.94 -101.87 -15.34
N ALA A 98 -23.92 -101.70 -14.03
CA ALA A 98 -24.72 -100.70 -13.32
C ALA A 98 -23.85 -99.50 -12.92
N PRO A 99 -24.34 -98.25 -13.04
CA PRO A 99 -23.68 -97.09 -12.46
C PRO A 99 -23.46 -97.34 -10.96
N ILE A 100 -22.21 -97.30 -10.52
CA ILE A 100 -21.87 -97.45 -9.11
C ILE A 100 -22.49 -96.28 -8.34
N ASP A 101 -23.33 -96.59 -7.35
CA ASP A 101 -23.86 -95.60 -6.43
C ASP A 101 -22.75 -95.16 -5.46
N MET A 102 -22.15 -94.01 -5.78
CA MET A 102 -21.01 -93.42 -5.09
C MET A 102 -21.31 -93.05 -3.63
N ASP A 103 -22.58 -92.95 -3.23
CA ASP A 103 -22.96 -92.66 -1.85
C ASP A 103 -23.01 -93.92 -0.97
N THR A 104 -23.06 -95.10 -1.58
CA THR A 104 -23.02 -96.40 -0.89
C THR A 104 -21.63 -97.06 -0.90
N ALA A 105 -20.75 -96.63 -1.80
CA ALA A 105 -19.38 -97.14 -1.92
C ALA A 105 -18.49 -96.61 -0.77
N GLY A 106 -18.06 -97.52 0.11
CA GLY A 106 -17.17 -97.18 1.23
C GLY A 106 -15.75 -96.79 0.78
N LEU A 107 -15.01 -96.08 1.64
CA LEU A 107 -13.66 -95.56 1.35
C LEU A 107 -12.66 -96.64 0.87
N ALA A 108 -12.81 -97.88 1.35
CA ALA A 108 -11.95 -99.00 1.00
C ALA A 108 -12.12 -99.51 -0.44
N SER A 109 -13.26 -99.21 -1.09
CA SER A 109 -13.54 -99.67 -2.45
C SER A 109 -12.78 -98.90 -3.53
N ALA A 110 -12.16 -97.77 -3.18
CA ALA A 110 -11.52 -96.82 -4.10
C ALA A 110 -12.41 -96.33 -5.27
N GLN A 111 -13.73 -96.54 -5.19
CA GLN A 111 -14.69 -96.15 -6.21
C GLN A 111 -15.06 -94.66 -6.12
N ARG A 112 -14.93 -94.05 -4.93
CA ARG A 112 -15.18 -92.61 -4.68
C ARG A 112 -13.90 -91.90 -4.29
N LEU A 113 -13.48 -90.93 -5.11
CA LEU A 113 -12.36 -90.04 -4.83
C LEU A 113 -12.89 -88.66 -4.43
N LEU A 114 -12.62 -88.23 -3.20
CA LEU A 114 -13.11 -86.94 -2.68
C LEU A 114 -12.53 -85.71 -3.42
N GLY A 115 -11.45 -85.88 -4.19
CA GLY A 115 -10.89 -84.83 -5.05
C GLY A 115 -11.64 -84.64 -6.37
N GLU A 116 -12.43 -85.62 -6.80
CA GLU A 116 -13.24 -85.55 -8.02
C GLU A 116 -14.56 -84.85 -7.69
N ASP A 117 -14.49 -83.53 -7.54
CA ASP A 117 -15.65 -82.71 -7.21
C ASP A 117 -16.64 -82.62 -8.39
N ARG A 118 -17.69 -83.44 -8.32
CA ARG A 118 -18.77 -83.49 -9.31
C ARG A 118 -19.63 -82.23 -9.33
N ASP A 119 -19.67 -81.49 -8.23
CA ASP A 119 -20.45 -80.25 -8.11
C ASP A 119 -19.63 -78.99 -8.44
N ALA A 120 -18.42 -79.14 -8.98
CA ALA A 120 -17.55 -78.03 -9.38
C ALA A 120 -18.28 -77.01 -10.28
N GLY A 121 -19.14 -77.47 -11.19
CA GLY A 121 -19.97 -76.61 -12.04
C GLY A 121 -20.98 -75.77 -11.24
N LYS A 122 -21.69 -76.39 -10.29
CA LYS A 122 -22.64 -75.68 -9.41
C LYS A 122 -21.91 -74.70 -8.49
N ARG A 123 -20.75 -75.07 -7.94
CA ARG A 123 -19.92 -74.17 -7.13
C ARG A 123 -19.46 -72.96 -7.95
N LYS A 124 -18.93 -73.17 -9.16
CA LYS A 124 -18.53 -72.07 -10.05
C LYS A 124 -19.71 -71.15 -10.37
N SER A 125 -20.89 -71.70 -10.64
CA SER A 125 -22.10 -70.90 -10.88
C SER A 125 -22.49 -70.06 -9.67
N ARG A 126 -22.45 -70.64 -8.46
CA ARG A 126 -22.72 -69.93 -7.20
C ARG A 126 -21.69 -68.83 -6.94
N GLN A 127 -20.40 -69.11 -7.13
CA GLN A 127 -19.33 -68.12 -7.00
C GLN A 127 -19.52 -66.98 -8.01
N ALA A 128 -19.86 -67.29 -9.26
CA ALA A 128 -20.14 -66.27 -10.26
C ALA A 128 -21.37 -65.41 -9.90
N ALA A 129 -22.42 -66.02 -9.34
CA ALA A 129 -23.59 -65.29 -8.85
C ALA A 129 -23.25 -64.37 -7.67
N GLN A 130 -22.45 -64.85 -6.72
CA GLN A 130 -21.96 -64.05 -5.59
C GLN A 130 -21.12 -62.87 -6.08
N MET A 131 -20.17 -63.11 -7.00
CA MET A 131 -19.35 -62.04 -7.60
C MET A 131 -20.20 -61.00 -8.33
N ARG A 132 -21.25 -61.43 -9.06
CA ARG A 132 -22.20 -60.50 -9.69
C ARG A 132 -22.96 -59.68 -8.64
N SER A 133 -23.45 -60.31 -7.57
CA SER A 133 -24.14 -59.60 -6.49
C SER A 133 -23.24 -58.56 -5.83
N TRP A 134 -22.01 -58.93 -5.49
CA TRP A 134 -21.05 -58.03 -4.86
C TRP A 134 -20.64 -56.88 -5.78
N THR A 135 -20.41 -57.16 -7.07
CA THR A 135 -20.06 -56.09 -8.02
C THR A 135 -21.21 -55.12 -8.23
N LEU A 136 -22.47 -55.59 -8.28
CA LEU A 136 -23.65 -54.72 -8.34
C LEU A 136 -23.78 -53.86 -7.08
N GLU A 137 -23.62 -54.45 -5.89
CA GLU A 137 -23.68 -53.74 -4.62
C GLU A 137 -22.59 -52.67 -4.51
N GLN A 138 -21.35 -52.99 -4.91
CA GLN A 138 -20.25 -52.05 -4.93
C GLN A 138 -20.47 -50.91 -5.94
N MET A 139 -21.03 -51.20 -7.12
CA MET A 139 -21.39 -50.16 -8.09
C MET A 139 -22.47 -49.22 -7.56
N GLU A 140 -23.48 -49.77 -6.88
CA GLU A 140 -24.56 -48.96 -6.29
C GLU A 140 -24.04 -48.09 -5.14
N LEU A 141 -23.19 -48.64 -4.25
CA LEU A 141 -22.53 -47.86 -3.19
C LEU A 141 -21.66 -46.75 -3.78
N LYS A 142 -20.89 -47.03 -4.83
CA LYS A 142 -20.09 -46.01 -5.51
C LYS A 142 -20.96 -44.91 -6.12
N LYS A 143 -22.09 -45.28 -6.73
CA LYS A 143 -23.04 -44.34 -7.31
C LYS A 143 -23.72 -43.48 -6.24
N GLN A 144 -24.07 -44.06 -5.10
CA GLN A 144 -24.60 -43.31 -3.96
C GLN A 144 -23.55 -42.38 -3.37
N GLY A 145 -22.31 -42.84 -3.21
CA GLY A 145 -21.19 -42.00 -2.79
C GLY A 145 -20.97 -40.81 -3.73
N GLN A 146 -21.02 -41.05 -5.05
CA GLN A 146 -20.91 -39.97 -6.04
C GLN A 146 -22.06 -38.96 -5.91
N ARG A 147 -23.30 -39.42 -5.75
CA ARG A 147 -24.45 -38.51 -5.56
C ARG A 147 -24.31 -37.64 -4.32
N VAL A 148 -23.79 -38.18 -3.22
CA VAL A 148 -23.54 -37.40 -2.01
C VAL A 148 -22.50 -36.32 -2.26
N LEU A 149 -21.43 -36.63 -3.00
CA LEU A 149 -20.42 -35.64 -3.38
C LEU A 149 -21.01 -34.56 -4.31
N ASP A 150 -21.79 -34.96 -5.31
CA ASP A 150 -22.44 -34.03 -6.23
C ASP A 150 -23.42 -33.10 -5.45
N ASP A 151 -24.20 -33.63 -4.52
CA ASP A 151 -25.09 -32.86 -3.64
C ASP A 151 -24.31 -31.89 -2.73
N GLU A 152 -23.15 -32.29 -2.21
CA GLU A 152 -22.27 -31.44 -1.40
C GLU A 152 -21.67 -30.32 -2.24
N ASP A 153 -21.21 -30.61 -3.46
CA ASP A 153 -20.69 -29.63 -4.41
C ASP A 153 -21.78 -28.62 -4.82
N GLU A 154 -23.01 -29.07 -5.06
CA GLU A 154 -24.15 -28.19 -5.34
C GLU A 154 -24.46 -27.26 -4.15
N ARG A 155 -24.44 -27.79 -2.92
CA ARG A 155 -24.62 -26.98 -1.70
C ARG A 155 -23.51 -25.97 -1.53
N PHE A 156 -22.27 -26.37 -1.78
CA PHE A 156 -21.11 -25.49 -1.69
C PHE A 156 -21.19 -24.37 -2.75
N ALA A 157 -21.53 -24.70 -3.99
CA ALA A 157 -21.72 -23.73 -5.06
C ALA A 157 -22.88 -22.75 -4.76
N ALA A 158 -23.97 -23.23 -4.16
CA ALA A 158 -25.07 -22.38 -3.72
C ALA A 158 -24.64 -21.42 -2.59
N TRP A 159 -23.86 -21.92 -1.63
CA TRP A 159 -23.29 -21.11 -0.56
C TRP A 159 -22.33 -20.04 -1.11
N GLU A 160 -21.45 -20.40 -2.04
CA GLU A 160 -20.52 -19.45 -2.67
C GLU A 160 -21.27 -18.33 -3.41
N LYS A 161 -22.29 -18.68 -4.19
CA LYS A 161 -23.18 -17.70 -4.84
C LYS A 161 -23.83 -16.76 -3.83
N HIS A 162 -24.30 -17.30 -2.71
CA HIS A 162 -24.90 -16.50 -1.63
C HIS A 162 -23.88 -15.53 -1.01
N VAL A 163 -22.67 -16.00 -0.70
CA VAL A 163 -21.58 -15.16 -0.17
C VAL A 163 -21.22 -14.05 -1.15
N LEU A 164 -21.10 -14.37 -2.44
CA LEU A 164 -20.80 -13.38 -3.48
C LEU A 164 -21.93 -12.35 -3.63
N ALA A 165 -23.20 -12.78 -3.55
CA ALA A 165 -24.34 -11.88 -3.54
C ALA A 165 -24.34 -10.94 -2.31
N GLN A 166 -23.97 -11.44 -1.12
CA GLN A 166 -23.83 -10.59 0.07
C GLN A 166 -22.68 -9.60 -0.06
N ARG A 167 -21.53 -10.03 -0.57
CA ARG A 167 -20.38 -9.16 -0.81
C ARG A 167 -20.71 -8.03 -1.78
N THR A 168 -21.32 -8.36 -2.91
CA THR A 168 -21.73 -7.36 -3.91
C THR A 168 -22.76 -6.38 -3.37
N LYS A 169 -23.67 -6.84 -2.49
CA LYS A 169 -24.61 -5.97 -1.77
C LYS A 169 -23.88 -4.98 -0.85
N ILE A 170 -22.95 -5.47 -0.02
CA ILE A 170 -22.15 -4.63 0.89
C ILE A 170 -21.32 -3.61 0.10
N GLU A 171 -20.65 -4.04 -0.97
CA GLU A 171 -19.86 -3.13 -1.82
C GLU A 171 -20.74 -2.05 -2.47
N ARG A 172 -21.99 -2.39 -2.84
CA ARG A 172 -22.95 -1.41 -3.36
C ARG A 172 -23.40 -0.42 -2.29
N GLU A 173 -23.70 -0.88 -1.08
CA GLU A 173 -24.08 -0.05 0.06
C GLU A 173 -22.95 0.92 0.41
N GLN A 174 -21.71 0.43 0.53
CA GLN A 174 -20.53 1.27 0.78
C GLN A 174 -20.33 2.34 -0.31
N ARG A 175 -20.53 2.00 -1.59
CA ARG A 175 -20.45 2.97 -2.69
C ARG A 175 -21.54 4.05 -2.59
N VAL A 176 -22.74 3.69 -2.14
CA VAL A 176 -23.83 4.65 -1.94
C VAL A 176 -23.52 5.57 -0.76
N GLU A 177 -23.10 5.01 0.38
CA GLU A 177 -22.69 5.77 1.56
C GLU A 177 -21.54 6.73 1.26
N ALA A 178 -20.51 6.28 0.56
CA ALA A 178 -19.39 7.12 0.14
C ALA A 178 -19.84 8.30 -0.74
N LYS A 179 -20.77 8.05 -1.67
CA LYS A 179 -21.35 9.11 -2.52
C LYS A 179 -22.21 10.09 -1.71
N MET A 180 -23.00 9.62 -0.75
CA MET A 180 -23.77 10.49 0.14
C MET A 180 -22.83 11.37 0.97
N ALA A 181 -21.79 10.79 1.58
CA ALA A 181 -20.80 11.53 2.35
C ALA A 181 -20.06 12.58 1.50
N GLU A 182 -19.73 12.25 0.25
CA GLU A 182 -19.13 13.21 -0.69
C GLU A 182 -20.08 14.37 -1.01
N GLN A 183 -21.36 14.08 -1.24
CA GLN A 183 -22.39 15.10 -1.50
C GLN A 183 -22.58 16.01 -0.28
N ASP A 184 -22.64 15.44 0.93
CA ASP A 184 -22.77 16.20 2.17
C ASP A 184 -21.55 17.10 2.40
N LEU A 185 -20.33 16.58 2.18
CA LEU A 185 -19.11 17.36 2.26
C LEU A 185 -19.11 18.51 1.25
N ARG A 186 -19.58 18.26 0.02
CA ARG A 186 -19.70 19.28 -1.02
C ARG A 186 -20.72 20.36 -0.65
N ALA A 187 -21.88 19.96 -0.12
CA ALA A 187 -22.90 20.88 0.36
C ALA A 187 -22.37 21.74 1.51
N TYR A 188 -21.71 21.12 2.49
CA TYR A 188 -21.08 21.80 3.63
C TYR A 188 -20.02 22.81 3.18
N ARG A 189 -19.13 22.42 2.26
CA ARG A 189 -18.14 23.35 1.66
C ARG A 189 -18.81 24.50 0.92
N GLY A 190 -19.94 24.25 0.25
CA GLY A 190 -20.75 25.29 -0.39
C GLY A 190 -21.27 26.32 0.61
N VAL A 191 -21.83 25.86 1.74
CA VAL A 191 -22.29 26.73 2.83
C VAL A 191 -21.13 27.53 3.42
N GLN A 192 -20.01 26.88 3.73
CA GLN A 192 -18.83 27.56 4.29
C GLN A 192 -18.27 28.63 3.34
N ALA A 193 -18.24 28.34 2.03
CA ALA A 193 -17.80 29.31 1.03
C ALA A 193 -18.76 30.51 0.93
N ALA A 194 -20.08 30.28 1.04
CA ALA A 194 -21.08 31.35 1.06
C ALA A 194 -20.95 32.21 2.33
N GLU A 195 -20.76 31.60 3.50
CA GLU A 195 -20.54 32.30 4.77
C GLU A 195 -19.27 33.16 4.72
N ARG A 196 -18.18 32.62 4.16
CA ARG A 196 -16.93 33.38 3.99
C ARG A 196 -17.12 34.58 3.06
N ARG A 197 -17.81 34.41 1.92
CA ARG A 197 -18.12 35.53 1.04
C ARG A 197 -18.99 36.58 1.71
N GLY A 198 -19.95 36.17 2.53
CA GLY A 198 -20.78 37.07 3.35
C GLY A 198 -19.92 37.90 4.30
N LYS A 199 -19.07 37.25 5.09
CA LYS A 199 -18.13 37.92 6.00
C LYS A 199 -17.18 38.88 5.27
N GLU A 200 -16.63 38.48 4.13
CA GLU A 200 -15.75 39.34 3.33
C GLU A 200 -16.50 40.55 2.72
N ALA A 201 -17.78 40.40 2.39
CA ALA A 201 -18.62 41.50 1.93
C ALA A 201 -18.95 42.46 3.07
N ASP A 202 -19.30 41.94 4.25
CA ASP A 202 -19.56 42.75 5.45
C ASP A 202 -18.31 43.49 5.91
N GLN A 203 -17.14 42.84 5.88
CA GLN A 203 -15.85 43.48 6.17
C GLN A 203 -15.58 44.61 5.19
N ARG A 204 -15.73 44.39 3.88
CA ARG A 204 -15.56 45.46 2.88
C ARG A 204 -16.54 46.61 3.06
N ALA A 205 -17.79 46.32 3.43
CA ALA A 205 -18.78 47.36 3.71
C ALA A 205 -18.42 48.17 4.96
N ASN A 206 -17.92 47.51 6.01
CA ASN A 206 -17.44 48.18 7.22
C ASN A 206 -16.18 49.00 6.97
N GLU A 207 -15.21 48.48 6.21
CA GLU A 207 -14.01 49.21 5.79
C GLU A 207 -14.41 50.46 4.99
N ALA A 208 -15.26 50.31 3.97
CA ALA A 208 -15.74 51.46 3.20
C ALA A 208 -16.47 52.50 4.05
N LYS A 209 -17.20 52.07 5.09
CA LYS A 209 -17.83 52.99 6.04
C LYS A 209 -16.81 53.70 6.92
N MET A 210 -15.81 52.97 7.44
CA MET A 210 -14.74 53.56 8.24
C MET A 210 -13.93 54.57 7.43
N ASP A 211 -13.62 54.24 6.18
CA ASP A 211 -12.92 55.13 5.25
C ASP A 211 -13.76 56.39 4.98
N ALA A 212 -15.07 56.24 4.75
CA ALA A 212 -15.97 57.38 4.57
C ALA A 212 -16.03 58.27 5.82
N ASP A 213 -16.17 57.67 7.01
CA ASP A 213 -16.17 58.38 8.29
C ASP A 213 -14.83 59.10 8.54
N GLU A 214 -13.70 58.48 8.17
CA GLU A 214 -12.38 59.10 8.25
C GLU A 214 -12.25 60.29 7.30
N ILE A 215 -12.69 60.15 6.04
CA ILE A 215 -12.69 61.24 5.06
C ILE A 215 -13.56 62.40 5.56
N GLU A 216 -14.76 62.13 6.08
CA GLU A 216 -15.64 63.18 6.60
C GLU A 216 -15.01 63.89 7.81
N ARG A 217 -14.39 63.14 8.73
CA ARG A 217 -13.66 63.72 9.87
C ARG A 217 -12.49 64.57 9.43
N ASN A 218 -11.70 64.11 8.46
CA ASN A 218 -10.55 64.86 7.95
C ASN A 218 -10.99 66.12 7.18
N LEU A 219 -12.10 66.07 6.45
CA LEU A 219 -12.69 67.25 5.80
C LEU A 219 -13.21 68.27 6.82
N ALA A 220 -13.80 67.79 7.92
CA ALA A 220 -14.29 68.63 9.02
C ALA A 220 -13.18 69.03 10.01
N ASP A 221 -11.97 68.48 9.89
CA ASP A 221 -10.87 68.74 10.81
C ASP A 221 -10.49 70.24 10.76
N PRO A 222 -10.63 70.98 11.88
CA PRO A 222 -10.26 72.38 11.96
C PRO A 222 -8.80 72.66 11.54
N VAL A 223 -7.90 71.69 11.67
CA VAL A 223 -6.49 71.83 11.27
C VAL A 223 -6.36 71.83 9.75
N LEU A 224 -6.96 70.84 9.07
CA LEU A 224 -6.91 70.68 7.61
C LEU A 224 -7.77 71.71 6.87
N ALA A 225 -8.95 72.03 7.40
CA ALA A 225 -9.82 73.08 6.85
C ALA A 225 -9.31 74.51 7.13
N GLU A 226 -8.18 74.64 7.81
CA GLU A 226 -7.61 75.91 8.27
C GLU A 226 -8.61 76.80 9.01
N SER A 227 -9.55 76.17 9.74
CA SER A 227 -10.62 76.87 10.41
C SER A 227 -10.06 77.72 11.54
N ARG A 228 -10.54 78.97 11.63
CA ARG A 228 -10.13 79.89 12.70
C ARG A 228 -10.94 79.58 13.96
N SER A 229 -10.27 79.01 14.95
CA SER A 229 -10.84 78.89 16.29
C SER A 229 -10.84 80.26 16.98
N LEU A 230 -12.01 80.89 17.04
CA LEU A 230 -12.25 82.09 17.83
C LEU A 230 -12.68 81.66 19.24
N LEU A 231 -12.05 82.23 20.27
CA LEU A 231 -12.61 82.18 21.61
C LEU A 231 -13.89 83.04 21.63
N GLY A 232 -14.82 82.73 22.55
CA GLY A 232 -16.19 83.27 22.62
C GLY A 232 -16.36 84.78 22.87
N ASP A 233 -15.37 85.60 22.53
CA ASP A 233 -15.34 87.07 22.66
C ASP A 233 -14.57 87.72 21.49
N GLY A 234 -14.46 87.02 20.33
CA GLY A 234 -13.67 87.50 19.19
C GLY A 234 -12.15 87.49 19.40
N ARG A 235 -11.67 86.97 20.54
CA ARG A 235 -10.26 86.77 20.86
C ARG A 235 -9.72 85.54 20.11
N VAL A 236 -8.52 85.63 19.58
CA VAL A 236 -7.84 84.53 18.91
C VAL A 236 -6.79 83.95 19.86
N ARG A 237 -6.67 82.63 19.94
CA ARG A 237 -5.60 81.97 20.71
C ARG A 237 -4.26 82.26 20.04
N THR A 238 -3.22 82.58 20.82
CA THR A 238 -1.93 83.07 20.28
C THR A 238 -1.27 82.07 19.32
N ASP A 239 -1.37 80.78 19.63
CA ASP A 239 -0.85 79.66 18.82
C ASP A 239 -1.69 79.38 17.55
N HIS A 240 -2.91 79.92 17.45
CA HIS A 240 -3.82 79.75 16.30
C HIS A 240 -3.96 81.03 15.46
N PHE A 241 -3.10 82.03 15.69
CA PHE A 241 -3.14 83.28 14.93
C PHE A 241 -2.60 83.07 13.51
N ARG A 242 -3.52 83.03 12.53
CA ARG A 242 -3.22 82.89 11.09
C ARG A 242 -3.42 84.21 10.32
N GLY A 243 -3.04 85.34 10.92
CA GLY A 243 -3.14 86.67 10.32
C GLY A 243 -4.51 87.35 10.41
N PHE A 244 -4.65 88.52 9.78
CA PHE A 244 -5.90 89.30 9.78
C PHE A 244 -6.97 88.66 8.89
N THR A 245 -8.24 88.87 9.23
CA THR A 245 -9.36 88.46 8.36
C THR A 245 -9.42 89.36 7.13
N LYS A 246 -9.96 88.85 6.01
CA LYS A 246 -10.21 89.68 4.81
C LYS A 246 -11.05 90.93 5.14
N GLY A 247 -11.97 90.83 6.10
CA GLY A 247 -12.77 91.96 6.58
C GLY A 247 -11.94 93.02 7.31
N GLN A 248 -11.04 92.61 8.21
CA GLN A 248 -10.11 93.52 8.89
C GLN A 248 -9.15 94.18 7.91
N ILE A 249 -8.59 93.43 6.96
CA ILE A 249 -7.70 93.98 5.92
C ILE A 249 -8.44 95.04 5.09
N LYS A 250 -9.68 94.76 4.65
CA LYS A 250 -10.51 95.75 3.95
C LYS A 250 -10.78 97.00 4.79
N ARG A 251 -10.97 96.85 6.11
CA ARG A 251 -11.15 97.98 7.03
C ARG A 251 -9.89 98.84 7.09
N VAL A 252 -8.72 98.22 7.24
CA VAL A 252 -7.42 98.93 7.24
C VAL A 252 -7.21 99.69 5.94
N TYR A 253 -7.52 99.09 4.78
CA TYR A 253 -7.44 99.82 3.50
C TYR A 253 -8.37 101.03 3.45
N LYS A 254 -9.62 100.89 3.90
CA LYS A 254 -10.57 102.02 3.98
C LYS A 254 -10.10 103.12 4.94
N GLU A 255 -9.54 102.74 6.08
CA GLU A 255 -8.98 103.69 7.05
C GLU A 255 -7.77 104.42 6.44
N ASN A 256 -6.88 103.71 5.75
CA ASN A 256 -5.74 104.30 5.05
C ASN A 256 -6.18 105.27 3.94
N GLU A 257 -7.20 104.90 3.15
CA GLU A 257 -7.80 105.80 2.16
C GLU A 257 -8.39 107.06 2.81
N ALA A 258 -9.06 106.92 3.96
CA ALA A 258 -9.59 108.06 4.70
C ALA A 258 -8.49 108.97 5.25
N ILE A 259 -7.39 108.39 5.75
CA ILE A 259 -6.22 109.15 6.20
C ILE A 259 -5.55 109.88 5.04
N GLN A 260 -5.43 109.26 3.86
CA GLN A 260 -4.89 109.92 2.67
C GLN A 260 -5.75 111.11 2.27
N LYS A 261 -7.07 110.93 2.17
CA LYS A 261 -7.99 112.05 1.86
C LYS A 261 -7.87 113.19 2.86
N TYR A 262 -7.84 112.88 4.16
CA TYR A 262 -7.65 113.89 5.19
C TYR A 262 -6.33 114.66 5.03
N ARG A 263 -5.24 113.97 4.67
CA ARG A 263 -3.94 114.62 4.41
C ARG A 263 -3.99 115.52 3.18
N ASP A 264 -4.63 115.08 2.11
CA ASP A 264 -4.78 115.86 0.88
C ASP A 264 -5.63 117.11 1.12
N ASP A 265 -6.75 116.98 1.84
CA ASP A 265 -7.62 118.10 2.22
C ASP A 265 -6.88 119.10 3.11
N ALA A 266 -6.11 118.61 4.10
CA ALA A 266 -5.30 119.47 4.96
C ALA A 266 -4.16 120.16 4.19
N ALA A 267 -3.56 119.50 3.20
CA ALA A 267 -2.55 120.11 2.34
C ALA A 267 -3.15 121.18 1.41
N LEU A 268 -4.36 120.95 0.90
CA LEU A 268 -5.11 121.93 0.12
C LEU A 268 -5.48 123.15 0.96
N ALA A 269 -5.97 122.94 2.19
CA ALA A 269 -6.29 124.02 3.12
C ALA A 269 -5.05 124.86 3.46
N ARG A 270 -3.90 124.23 3.74
CA ARG A 270 -2.64 124.95 3.95
C ARG A 270 -2.21 125.77 2.74
N LYS A 271 -2.32 125.21 1.53
CA LYS A 271 -2.02 125.96 0.29
C LYS A 271 -2.94 127.17 0.11
N ALA A 272 -4.22 127.06 0.50
CA ALA A 272 -5.16 128.16 0.44
C ALA A 272 -4.82 129.24 1.48
N ASP A 273 -4.46 128.84 2.70
CA ASP A 273 -4.01 129.76 3.76
C ASP A 273 -2.70 130.47 3.36
N ASP A 274 -1.73 129.73 2.80
CA ASP A 274 -0.46 130.29 2.31
C ASP A 274 -0.71 131.31 1.18
N ALA A 275 -1.62 130.99 0.24
CA ALA A 275 -1.98 131.91 -0.84
C ALA A 275 -2.68 133.18 -0.30
N ALA A 276 -3.56 133.05 0.69
CA ALA A 276 -4.20 134.20 1.33
C ALA A 276 -3.18 135.06 2.08
N TYR A 277 -2.21 134.44 2.75
CA TYR A 277 -1.10 135.14 3.39
C TYR A 277 -0.23 135.89 2.38
N ASP A 278 0.10 135.27 1.25
CA ASP A 278 0.86 135.90 0.16
C ASP A 278 0.13 137.12 -0.42
N ASP A 279 -1.19 137.02 -0.62
CA ASP A 279 -2.03 138.14 -1.07
C ASP A 279 -2.05 139.28 -0.04
N ASP A 280 -2.17 138.97 1.25
CA ASP A 280 -2.11 139.96 2.33
C ASP A 280 -0.74 140.65 2.39
N VAL A 281 0.35 139.89 2.27
CA VAL A 281 1.72 140.43 2.23
C VAL A 281 1.90 141.34 1.02
N ALA A 282 1.44 140.93 -0.16
CA ALA A 282 1.49 141.75 -1.37
C ALA A 282 0.71 143.07 -1.19
N ASN A 283 -0.49 143.01 -0.59
CA ASN A 283 -1.29 144.19 -0.30
C ASN A 283 -0.57 145.14 0.67
N VAL A 284 -0.02 144.62 1.78
CA VAL A 284 0.78 145.42 2.72
C VAL A 284 1.98 146.06 2.03
N GLN A 285 2.70 145.34 1.17
CA GLN A 285 3.81 145.92 0.40
C GLN A 285 3.34 147.05 -0.53
N THR A 286 2.20 146.90 -1.20
CA THR A 286 1.65 148.00 -2.03
C THR A 286 1.29 149.23 -1.19
N LEU A 287 0.73 149.05 0.02
CA LEU A 287 0.43 150.16 0.93
C LEU A 287 1.70 150.85 1.44
N VAL A 288 2.73 150.08 1.81
CA VAL A 288 4.03 150.61 2.25
C VAL A 288 4.69 151.41 1.13
N THR A 289 4.75 150.86 -0.10
CA THR A 289 5.34 151.56 -1.25
C THR A 289 4.57 152.85 -1.60
N ALA A 290 3.24 152.85 -1.49
CA ALA A 290 2.43 154.05 -1.66
C ALA A 290 2.70 155.11 -0.57
N ALA A 291 2.84 154.69 0.69
CA ALA A 291 3.19 155.58 1.79
C ALA A 291 4.60 156.18 1.62
N ASP A 292 5.59 155.36 1.24
CA ASP A 292 6.95 155.81 0.93
C ASP A 292 6.96 156.83 -0.21
N TYR A 293 6.17 156.59 -1.26
CA TYR A 293 6.01 157.52 -2.37
C TYR A 293 5.45 158.88 -1.90
N GLN A 294 4.40 158.88 -1.07
CA GLN A 294 3.85 160.12 -0.49
C GLN A 294 4.86 160.87 0.38
N VAL A 295 5.64 160.17 1.19
CA VAL A 295 6.71 160.79 2.00
C VAL A 295 7.79 161.41 1.10
N GLN A 296 8.15 160.75 0.00
CA GLN A 296 9.11 161.31 -0.97
C GLN A 296 8.55 162.54 -1.71
N GLU A 297 7.27 162.53 -2.09
CA GLU A 297 6.61 163.71 -2.67
C GLU A 297 6.57 164.87 -1.68
N ALA A 298 6.20 164.63 -0.42
CA ALA A 298 6.19 165.65 0.62
C ALA A 298 7.59 166.27 0.81
N LYS A 299 8.65 165.45 0.90
CA LYS A 299 10.04 165.94 0.97
C LYS A 299 10.44 166.74 -0.26
N ARG A 300 10.03 166.31 -1.47
CA ARG A 300 10.28 167.07 -2.71
C ARG A 300 9.58 168.41 -2.70
N HIS A 301 8.34 168.46 -2.22
CA HIS A 301 7.57 169.68 -2.08
C HIS A 301 8.20 170.64 -1.07
N GLU A 302 8.62 170.14 0.11
CA GLU A 302 9.34 170.94 1.10
C GLU A 302 10.66 171.50 0.56
N LEU A 303 11.43 170.69 -0.18
CA LEU A 303 12.67 171.15 -0.83
C LEU A 303 12.41 172.24 -1.88
N MET A 304 11.29 172.14 -2.62
CA MET A 304 10.88 173.17 -3.58
C MET A 304 10.53 174.47 -2.85
N MET A 305 9.73 174.41 -1.79
CA MET A 305 9.38 175.57 -0.96
C MET A 305 10.62 176.23 -0.35
N LEU A 306 11.55 175.43 0.19
CA LEU A 306 12.82 175.93 0.72
C LEU A 306 13.65 176.65 -0.36
N LYS A 307 13.67 176.11 -1.59
CA LYS A 307 14.37 176.71 -2.72
C LYS A 307 13.74 178.05 -3.11
N GLU A 308 12.41 178.13 -3.16
CA GLU A 308 11.70 179.39 -3.42
C GLU A 308 11.99 180.44 -2.35
N ASP A 309 12.02 180.06 -1.07
CA ASP A 309 12.32 180.99 0.01
C ASP A 309 13.77 181.46 -0.02
N LEU A 310 14.73 180.61 -0.38
CA LEU A 310 16.11 181.02 -0.64
C LEU A 310 16.23 182.00 -1.81
N GLU A 311 15.43 181.82 -2.88
CA GLU A 311 15.39 182.75 -4.00
C GLU A 311 14.81 184.11 -3.60
N LYS A 312 13.74 184.13 -2.78
CA LYS A 312 13.20 185.37 -2.19
C LYS A 312 14.22 186.07 -1.31
N GLN A 313 14.93 185.34 -0.43
CA GLN A 313 15.99 185.91 0.39
C GLN A 313 17.11 186.52 -0.46
N ARG A 314 17.54 185.87 -1.55
CA ARG A 314 18.51 186.42 -2.50
C ARG A 314 18.02 187.67 -3.24
N PHE A 315 16.71 187.80 -3.44
CA PHE A 315 16.13 188.99 -4.04
C PHE A 315 16.15 190.17 -3.05
N VAL A 316 15.75 189.94 -1.80
CA VAL A 316 15.80 190.94 -0.71
C VAL A 316 17.23 191.42 -0.45
N GLU A 317 18.20 190.50 -0.39
CA GLU A 317 19.64 190.85 -0.27
C GLU A 317 20.12 191.72 -1.44
N ARG A 318 19.65 191.45 -2.67
CA ARG A 318 19.99 192.26 -3.84
C ARG A 318 19.38 193.67 -3.77
N GLN A 319 18.12 193.79 -3.36
CA GLN A 319 17.48 195.10 -3.16
C GLN A 319 18.21 195.90 -2.08
N ARG A 320 18.51 195.29 -0.94
CA ARG A 320 19.28 195.94 0.13
C ARG A 320 20.62 196.48 -0.36
N LYS A 321 21.34 195.74 -1.21
CA LYS A 321 22.62 196.20 -1.80
C LYS A 321 22.45 197.32 -2.82
N VAL A 322 21.29 197.43 -3.48
CA VAL A 322 20.97 198.57 -4.36
C VAL A 322 20.67 199.79 -3.51
N ASP A 323 19.85 199.65 -2.46
CA ASP A 323 19.50 200.72 -1.54
C ASP A 323 20.74 201.27 -0.81
N GLU A 324 21.63 200.39 -0.30
CA GLU A 324 22.92 200.79 0.30
C GLU A 324 23.84 201.53 -0.69
N ARG A 325 23.68 201.30 -2.00
CA ARG A 325 24.47 201.96 -3.05
C ARG A 325 23.90 203.31 -3.48
N GLU A 326 22.58 203.47 -3.41
CA GLU A 326 21.89 204.74 -3.65
C GLU A 326 22.06 205.71 -2.46
N GLU A 327 22.05 205.22 -1.23
CA GLU A 327 22.32 206.02 -0.02
C GLU A 327 23.79 206.47 0.10
N ALA A 328 24.73 205.76 -0.53
CA ALA A 328 26.16 206.10 -0.50
C ALA A 328 26.56 207.33 -1.35
N PHE A 329 25.68 207.82 -2.23
CA PHE A 329 25.90 209.04 -3.02
C PHE A 329 25.03 210.20 -2.48
N GLY A 330 25.60 211.07 -1.65
CA GLY A 330 24.93 212.28 -1.18
C GLY A 330 24.59 213.23 -2.34
N SER A 331 23.32 213.61 -2.46
CA SER A 331 22.86 214.61 -3.44
C SER A 331 22.87 216.03 -2.83
N ILE A 332 23.37 217.00 -3.59
CA ILE A 332 23.42 218.42 -3.21
C ILE A 332 22.06 219.05 -3.54
N GLY A 333 21.34 219.52 -2.52
CA GLY A 333 20.03 220.17 -2.66
C GLY A 333 20.10 221.60 -3.22
N GLU A 334 19.11 221.94 -4.04
CA GLU A 334 18.97 223.12 -4.92
C GLU A 334 18.93 224.49 -4.20
N GLY A 335 19.07 224.54 -2.87
CA GLY A 335 19.09 225.78 -2.08
C GLY A 335 20.48 226.34 -1.75
N VAL A 336 21.55 225.55 -1.90
CA VAL A 336 22.92 225.91 -1.43
C VAL A 336 23.58 227.01 -2.28
N LEU A 337 23.20 227.17 -3.55
CA LEU A 337 23.80 228.15 -4.46
C LEU A 337 23.09 229.52 -4.46
N SER A 338 21.96 229.66 -3.77
CA SER A 338 21.21 230.93 -3.69
C SER A 338 21.84 231.98 -2.76
N GLY A 339 22.90 231.61 -2.02
CA GLY A 339 23.69 232.50 -1.16
C GLY A 339 24.80 233.31 -1.87
N PHE A 340 24.95 233.18 -3.19
CA PHE A 340 25.95 233.95 -3.95
C PHE A 340 25.28 235.06 -4.78
N GLY A 341 25.46 236.32 -4.38
CA GLY A 341 25.29 237.48 -5.28
C GLY A 341 24.06 238.39 -5.09
N SER A 342 23.33 238.35 -3.96
CA SER A 342 22.16 239.23 -3.74
C SER A 342 22.45 240.55 -3.00
N SER A 343 23.72 240.98 -2.92
CA SER A 343 24.07 242.37 -2.58
C SER A 343 24.31 243.22 -3.83
N TYR A 344 23.42 244.19 -4.08
CA TYR A 344 23.71 245.46 -4.79
C TYR A 344 24.40 246.38 -3.76
N ARG A 345 25.62 246.89 -3.94
CA ARG A 345 26.13 247.83 -4.97
C ARG A 345 25.63 247.82 -6.39
#